data_AF-A0A1E7FUH0-F1
#
_entry.id   AF-A0A1E7FUH0-F1
#
_cell.length_a   1.000
_cell.length_b   1.000
_cell.length_c   1.000
_cell.angle_alpha   90.00
_cell.angle_beta   90.00
_cell.angle_gamma   90.00
#
_symmetry.space_group_name_H-M   'P 1'
#
loop_
_entity.id
_entity.type
_entity.pdbx_description
1 polymer ?
#
loop_
_entity_poly.entity_id
_entity_poly.type
_entity_poly.pdbx_seq_one_letter_code
_entity_poly.pdbx_strand_id
1 'polypeptide(L)'
;MPSNDNDEVIIDFEGHANRERVKQSIETNQILDTFTTHSLQKQKSIIRDTLSSIEVGTDCDKNDADPLGDGDQTPISSQIGADRGREIYSIGGDIHQHFVDNAITKFGMTCARGGVEAIRELMNHIARITVTENGNDDEEEEQQRPWYCCDDEKDINKTNMAKLLETRETSMRLSPLLMIVSAGKNIDVSHSPFLNHKEVAKLLLKSGANPRAKDVLGKTVAPYGARALRRN
;
A
#
# COMPACT_ATOMS: atom_id res chain seq x y z
N MET A 1 40.05 19.88 49.31
CA MET A 1 39.16 18.98 48.56
C MET A 1 38.52 19.81 47.45
N PRO A 2 38.76 19.51 46.17
CA PRO A 2 38.13 20.28 45.09
C PRO A 2 36.67 19.85 44.98
N SER A 3 35.76 20.84 44.95
CA SER A 3 34.33 20.68 44.69
C SER A 3 34.13 20.22 43.25
N ASN A 4 33.31 19.19 43.09
CA ASN A 4 32.94 18.60 41.80
C ASN A 4 31.73 19.38 41.26
N ASP A 5 31.97 20.51 40.57
CA ASP A 5 30.94 21.37 39.97
C ASP A 5 30.55 20.95 38.53
N ASN A 6 30.59 19.65 38.22
CA ASN A 6 30.36 19.15 36.85
C ASN A 6 29.03 18.38 36.64
N ASP A 7 28.15 18.31 37.65
CA ASP A 7 26.94 17.47 37.58
C ASP A 7 25.64 18.22 37.21
N GLU A 8 25.67 19.54 36.92
CA GLU A 8 24.44 20.33 36.68
C GLU A 8 24.01 20.54 35.21
N VAL A 9 24.71 19.98 34.21
CA VAL A 9 24.46 20.32 32.78
C VAL A 9 23.82 19.18 31.95
N ILE A 10 23.27 18.12 32.57
CA ILE A 10 22.74 16.94 31.82
C ILE A 10 21.19 16.87 31.78
N ILE A 11 20.44 17.81 32.37
CA ILE A 11 19.00 17.59 32.65
C ILE A 11 17.97 18.20 31.65
N ASP A 12 18.34 19.03 30.65
CA ASP A 12 17.32 19.68 29.77
C ASP A 12 17.22 19.13 28.33
N PHE A 13 18.09 18.21 27.90
CA PHE A 13 18.04 17.67 26.53
C PHE A 13 16.84 16.76 26.27
N GLU A 14 16.44 15.94 27.25
CA GLU A 14 15.27 15.06 27.12
C GLU A 14 13.95 15.87 27.07
N GLY A 15 13.89 16.99 27.80
CA GLY A 15 12.73 17.89 27.81
C GLY A 15 12.54 18.61 26.47
N HIS A 16 13.62 19.06 25.83
CA HIS A 16 13.56 19.69 24.50
C HIS A 16 13.12 18.68 23.43
N ALA A 17 13.74 17.49 23.39
CA ALA A 17 13.39 16.47 22.39
C ALA A 17 11.94 15.99 22.53
N ASN A 18 11.42 15.85 23.75
CA ASN A 18 10.01 15.48 23.96
C ASN A 18 9.05 16.59 23.53
N ARG A 19 9.37 17.86 23.82
CA ARG A 19 8.57 19.02 23.38
C ARG A 19 8.48 19.10 21.85
N GLU A 20 9.59 18.91 21.15
CA GLU A 20 9.60 18.89 19.68
C GLU A 20 8.79 17.72 19.11
N ARG A 21 8.86 16.52 19.71
CA ARG A 21 8.02 15.38 19.29
C ARG A 21 6.53 15.64 19.47
N VAL A 22 6.14 16.23 20.60
CA VAL A 22 4.73 16.59 20.86
C VAL A 22 4.26 17.64 19.86
N LYS A 23 5.08 18.67 19.60
CA LYS A 23 4.78 19.71 18.61
C LYS A 23 4.60 19.12 17.21
N GLN A 24 5.54 18.29 16.74
CA GLN A 24 5.43 17.58 15.46
C GLN A 24 4.18 16.70 15.39
N SER A 25 3.82 16.02 16.49
CA SER A 25 2.60 15.21 16.54
C SER A 25 1.33 16.04 16.42
N ILE A 26 1.28 17.23 17.03
CA ILE A 26 0.13 18.15 16.93
C ILE A 26 0.02 18.70 15.52
N GLU A 27 1.12 19.15 14.93
CA GLU A 27 1.17 19.64 13.55
C GLU A 27 0.71 18.53 12.56
N THR A 28 1.21 17.31 12.73
CA THR A 28 0.79 16.15 11.93
C THR A 28 -0.72 15.88 12.07
N ASN A 29 -1.27 15.98 13.28
CA ASN A 29 -2.72 15.79 13.51
C ASN A 29 -3.58 16.88 12.87
N GLN A 30 -3.12 18.14 12.86
CA GLN A 30 -3.83 19.22 12.16
C GLN A 30 -3.78 19.04 10.65
N ILE A 31 -2.64 18.60 10.12
CA ILE A 31 -2.50 18.24 8.70
C ILE A 31 -3.42 17.06 8.36
N LEU A 32 -3.54 16.07 9.25
CA LEU A 32 -4.48 14.95 9.13
C LEU A 32 -5.94 15.39 9.04
N ASP A 33 -6.39 16.20 9.99
CA ASP A 33 -7.78 16.66 10.05
C ASP A 33 -8.12 17.50 8.81
N THR A 34 -7.20 18.36 8.39
CA THR A 34 -7.38 19.13 7.16
C THR A 34 -7.36 18.22 5.94
N PHE A 35 -6.39 17.31 5.80
CA PHE A 35 -6.28 16.42 4.65
C PHE A 35 -7.52 15.55 4.45
N THR A 36 -8.03 14.93 5.51
CA THR A 36 -9.19 14.02 5.47
C THR A 36 -10.51 14.70 5.11
N THR A 37 -10.62 16.02 5.29
CA THR A 37 -11.81 16.79 4.90
C THR A 37 -11.82 17.22 3.43
N HIS A 38 -10.70 17.03 2.71
CA HIS A 38 -10.63 17.35 1.29
C HIS A 38 -11.32 16.28 0.42
N SER A 39 -11.80 16.69 -0.75
CA SER A 39 -12.28 15.75 -1.77
C SER A 39 -11.17 14.83 -2.27
N LEU A 40 -11.54 13.67 -2.82
CA LEU A 40 -10.57 12.71 -3.37
C LEU A 40 -9.63 13.36 -4.38
N GLN A 41 -10.16 14.16 -5.31
CA GLN A 41 -9.35 14.83 -6.33
C GLN A 41 -8.30 15.77 -5.71
N LYS A 42 -8.66 16.46 -4.63
CA LYS A 42 -7.74 17.36 -3.95
C LYS A 42 -6.70 16.58 -3.12
N GLN A 43 -7.08 15.49 -2.48
CA GLN A 43 -6.13 14.57 -1.82
C GLN A 43 -5.12 14.00 -2.82
N LYS A 44 -5.59 13.52 -3.99
CA LYS A 44 -4.73 13.03 -5.08
C LYS A 44 -3.73 14.10 -5.55
N SER A 45 -4.19 15.34 -5.75
CA SER A 45 -3.32 16.47 -6.11
C SER A 45 -2.24 16.70 -5.06
N ILE A 46 -2.60 16.79 -3.77
CA ILE A 46 -1.63 17.01 -2.69
C ILE A 46 -0.58 15.90 -2.64
N ILE A 47 -1.02 14.63 -2.79
CA ILE A 47 -0.09 13.49 -2.80
C ILE A 47 0.85 13.59 -4.00
N ARG A 48 0.34 13.85 -5.21
CA ARG A 48 1.17 13.98 -6.41
C ARG A 48 2.16 15.13 -6.31
N ASP A 49 1.73 16.29 -5.82
CA ASP A 49 2.60 17.46 -5.62
C ASP A 49 3.72 17.13 -4.63
N THR A 50 3.40 16.40 -3.56
CA THR A 50 4.39 15.98 -2.55
C THR A 50 5.36 14.94 -3.10
N LEU A 51 4.85 13.93 -3.83
CA LEU A 51 5.68 12.89 -4.45
C LEU A 51 6.62 13.46 -5.52
N SER A 52 6.13 14.42 -6.31
CA SER A 52 6.91 15.06 -7.39
C SER A 52 7.82 16.18 -6.88
N SER A 53 7.74 16.54 -5.60
CA SER A 53 8.62 17.55 -4.99
C SER A 53 10.09 17.13 -5.10
N ILE A 54 11.00 18.10 -5.19
CA ILE A 54 12.44 17.84 -5.33
C ILE A 54 13.00 17.00 -4.17
N GLU A 55 12.37 17.07 -3.00
CA GLU A 55 12.80 16.33 -1.83
C GLU A 55 12.47 14.83 -1.93
N VAL A 56 11.30 14.47 -2.49
CA VAL A 56 10.89 13.07 -2.68
C VAL A 56 11.41 12.52 -4.02
N GLY A 57 11.19 13.27 -5.10
CA GLY A 57 11.74 13.00 -6.43
C GLY A 57 11.07 11.85 -7.18
N THR A 58 9.82 11.51 -6.86
CA THR A 58 9.09 10.44 -7.55
C THR A 58 8.54 10.92 -8.89
N ASP A 59 8.85 10.18 -9.95
CA ASP A 59 8.32 10.34 -11.30
C ASP A 59 6.89 9.77 -11.37
N CYS A 60 5.91 10.65 -11.18
CA CYS A 60 4.50 10.27 -11.21
C CYS A 60 4.00 9.86 -12.60
N ASP A 61 4.69 10.25 -13.67
CA ASP A 61 4.29 9.87 -15.03
C ASP A 61 4.67 8.41 -15.32
N LYS A 62 5.84 7.96 -14.84
CA LYS A 62 6.20 6.53 -14.84
C LYS A 62 5.23 5.69 -14.02
N ASN A 63 4.76 6.22 -12.90
CA ASN A 63 3.74 5.56 -12.10
C ASN A 63 2.45 5.39 -12.92
N ASP A 64 1.94 6.44 -13.53
CA ASP A 64 0.69 6.36 -14.32
C ASP A 64 0.81 5.43 -15.54
N ALA A 65 2.00 5.37 -16.15
CA ALA A 65 2.28 4.48 -17.27
C ALA A 65 2.36 2.99 -16.89
N ASP A 66 2.53 2.67 -15.60
CA ASP A 66 2.64 1.31 -15.09
C ASP A 66 1.47 0.98 -14.14
N PRO A 67 0.28 0.58 -14.61
CA PRO A 67 -0.88 0.39 -13.73
C PRO A 67 -0.81 -0.85 -12.82
N LEU A 68 0.15 -1.76 -13.05
CA LEU A 68 0.24 -3.06 -12.35
C LEU A 68 1.57 -3.25 -11.60
N GLY A 69 2.66 -2.73 -12.15
CA GLY A 69 3.98 -2.83 -11.56
C GLY A 69 4.24 -1.80 -10.46
N ASP A 70 5.51 -1.66 -10.14
CA ASP A 70 5.97 -0.81 -9.04
C ASP A 70 6.14 0.66 -9.47
N GLY A 71 6.07 0.97 -10.77
CA GLY A 71 6.26 2.32 -11.29
C GLY A 71 7.66 2.86 -11.02
N ASP A 72 7.76 4.13 -10.65
CA ASP A 72 9.03 4.74 -10.27
C ASP A 72 9.49 4.24 -8.89
N GLN A 73 10.69 3.66 -8.88
CA GLN A 73 11.35 3.12 -7.70
C GLN A 73 12.69 3.81 -7.44
N THR A 74 12.84 5.05 -7.95
CA THR A 74 13.99 5.90 -7.69
C THR A 74 14.15 6.11 -6.18
N PRO A 75 15.34 5.83 -5.60
CA PRO A 75 15.54 6.00 -4.17
C PRO A 75 15.36 7.46 -3.75
N ILE A 76 14.60 7.68 -2.67
CA ILE A 76 14.48 9.00 -2.04
C ILE A 76 15.84 9.35 -1.43
N SER A 77 16.51 10.33 -2.04
CA SER A 77 17.90 10.70 -1.70
C SER A 77 17.99 11.64 -0.49
N SER A 78 16.90 12.32 -0.13
CA SER A 78 16.87 13.29 0.94
C SER A 78 16.15 12.77 2.18
N GLN A 79 16.70 13.08 3.37
CA GLN A 79 16.05 12.77 4.64
C GLN A 79 14.68 13.47 4.75
N ILE A 80 14.59 14.72 4.28
CA ILE A 80 13.35 15.51 4.26
C ILE A 80 12.27 14.82 3.42
N GLY A 81 12.62 14.34 2.22
CA GLY A 81 11.70 13.59 1.37
C GLY A 81 11.25 12.28 2.01
N ALA A 82 12.18 11.57 2.67
CA ALA A 82 11.84 10.35 3.38
C ALA A 82 10.89 10.62 4.56
N ASP A 83 11.04 11.75 5.26
CA ASP A 83 10.12 12.21 6.30
C ASP A 83 8.74 12.58 5.73
N ARG A 84 8.68 13.36 4.65
CA ARG A 84 7.40 13.67 3.97
C ARG A 84 6.68 12.43 3.46
N GLY A 85 7.41 11.49 2.85
CA GLY A 85 6.85 10.21 2.44
C GLY A 85 6.32 9.40 3.64
N ARG A 86 7.04 9.41 4.77
CA ARG A 86 6.54 8.82 6.02
C ARG A 86 5.28 9.52 6.54
N GLU A 87 5.17 10.82 6.39
CA GLU A 87 4.00 11.60 6.81
C GLU A 87 2.76 11.23 5.99
N ILE A 88 2.81 11.30 4.64
CA ILE A 88 1.72 10.85 3.76
C ILE A 88 1.31 9.41 4.09
N TYR A 89 2.30 8.57 4.34
CA TYR A 89 2.07 7.18 4.72
C TYR A 89 1.41 7.03 6.11
N SER A 90 1.81 7.87 7.07
CA SER A 90 1.29 7.84 8.42
C SER A 90 -0.20 8.15 8.45
N ILE A 91 -0.63 9.06 7.56
CA ILE A 91 -2.02 9.48 7.37
C ILE A 91 -2.84 8.52 6.51
N GLY A 92 -2.21 7.49 5.95
CA GLY A 92 -2.87 6.52 5.07
C GLY A 92 -3.15 7.02 3.66
N GLY A 93 -2.53 8.14 3.24
CA GLY A 93 -2.77 8.76 1.95
C GLY A 93 -4.26 8.99 1.68
N ASP A 94 -4.70 8.70 0.46
CA ASP A 94 -6.07 8.87 0.00
C ASP A 94 -6.96 7.62 0.19
N ILE A 95 -6.44 6.57 0.84
CA ILE A 95 -7.10 5.26 0.93
C ILE A 95 -8.53 5.37 1.48
N HIS A 96 -8.74 6.11 2.57
CA HIS A 96 -10.06 6.25 3.19
C HIS A 96 -11.07 6.88 2.23
N GLN A 97 -10.68 7.96 1.56
CA GLN A 97 -11.56 8.69 0.66
C GLN A 97 -11.91 7.84 -0.58
N HIS A 98 -10.97 7.02 -1.06
CA HIS A 98 -11.24 6.03 -2.10
C HIS A 98 -12.34 5.03 -1.70
N PHE A 99 -12.40 4.62 -0.43
CA PHE A 99 -13.49 3.79 0.08
C PHE A 99 -14.82 4.55 0.17
N VAL A 100 -14.81 5.77 0.69
CA VAL A 100 -16.01 6.61 0.83
C VAL A 100 -16.65 6.90 -0.54
N ASP A 101 -15.82 7.26 -1.52
CA ASP A 101 -16.29 7.64 -2.87
C ASP A 101 -16.53 6.43 -3.79
N ASN A 102 -16.33 5.21 -3.30
CA ASN A 102 -16.33 3.98 -4.11
C ASN A 102 -15.43 4.08 -5.36
N ALA A 103 -14.27 4.72 -5.21
CA ALA A 103 -13.31 4.93 -6.30
C ALA A 103 -12.34 3.75 -6.49
N ILE A 104 -12.59 2.63 -5.79
CA ILE A 104 -11.87 1.36 -5.88
C ILE A 104 -12.80 0.35 -6.57
N THR A 105 -12.23 -0.55 -7.35
CA THR A 105 -12.91 -1.69 -7.95
C THR A 105 -13.68 -2.49 -6.91
N LYS A 106 -14.74 -3.16 -7.37
CA LYS A 106 -15.50 -4.11 -6.55
C LYS A 106 -14.59 -5.18 -5.91
N PHE A 107 -13.56 -5.61 -6.64
CA PHE A 107 -12.58 -6.58 -6.13
C PHE A 107 -11.77 -6.00 -4.98
N GLY A 108 -11.18 -4.81 -5.15
CA GLY A 108 -10.44 -4.13 -4.09
C GLY A 108 -11.29 -3.86 -2.85
N MET A 109 -12.54 -3.41 -3.03
CA MET A 109 -13.52 -3.23 -1.95
C MET A 109 -13.82 -4.53 -1.22
N THR A 110 -13.97 -5.64 -1.94
CA THR A 110 -14.25 -6.97 -1.34
C THR A 110 -13.05 -7.48 -0.56
N CYS A 111 -11.83 -7.25 -1.06
CA CYS A 111 -10.58 -7.53 -0.33
C CYS A 111 -10.54 -6.75 0.99
N ALA A 112 -10.77 -5.44 0.93
CA ALA A 112 -10.76 -4.57 2.10
C ALA A 112 -11.85 -4.92 3.13
N ARG A 113 -12.98 -5.47 2.68
CA ARG A 113 -14.07 -5.95 3.55
C ARG A 113 -13.88 -7.39 4.05
N GLY A 114 -12.77 -8.07 3.71
CA GLY A 114 -12.52 -9.42 4.19
C GLY A 114 -13.42 -10.49 3.56
N GLY A 115 -14.01 -10.23 2.39
CA GLY A 115 -14.99 -11.11 1.73
C GLY A 115 -14.38 -12.32 1.03
N VAL A 116 -13.82 -13.26 1.79
CA VAL A 116 -13.06 -14.43 1.27
C VAL A 116 -13.80 -15.23 0.19
N GLU A 117 -15.07 -15.57 0.42
CA GLU A 117 -15.86 -16.37 -0.52
C GLU A 117 -16.14 -15.61 -1.83
N ALA A 118 -16.52 -14.33 -1.73
CA ALA A 118 -16.76 -13.50 -2.91
C ALA A 118 -15.48 -13.30 -3.74
N ILE A 119 -14.31 -13.20 -3.11
CA ILE A 119 -13.01 -13.14 -3.80
C ILE A 119 -12.74 -14.45 -4.53
N ARG A 120 -12.98 -15.60 -3.87
CA ARG A 120 -12.81 -16.92 -4.49
C ARG A 120 -13.72 -17.11 -5.70
N GLU A 121 -14.99 -16.69 -5.59
CA GLU A 121 -15.94 -16.71 -6.71
C GLU A 121 -15.47 -15.84 -7.88
N LEU A 122 -15.02 -14.61 -7.61
CA LEU A 122 -14.49 -13.70 -8.64
C LEU A 122 -13.25 -14.28 -9.34
N MET A 123 -12.29 -14.82 -8.57
CA MET A 123 -11.10 -15.46 -9.13
C MET A 123 -11.45 -16.69 -9.97
N ASN A 124 -12.35 -17.55 -9.48
CA ASN A 124 -12.82 -18.72 -10.22
C ASN A 124 -13.55 -18.34 -11.50
N HIS A 125 -14.32 -17.25 -11.49
CA HIS A 125 -15.00 -16.75 -12.68
C HIS A 125 -13.98 -16.28 -13.74
N ILE A 126 -12.97 -15.51 -13.35
CA ILE A 126 -11.89 -15.05 -14.24
C ILE A 126 -11.09 -16.24 -14.80
N ALA A 127 -10.81 -17.24 -13.95
CA ALA A 127 -10.14 -18.47 -14.37
C ALA A 127 -10.98 -19.33 -15.34
N ARG A 128 -12.31 -19.23 -15.32
CA ARG A 128 -13.18 -19.94 -16.27
C ARG A 128 -13.27 -19.25 -17.63
N ILE A 129 -13.40 -17.92 -17.66
CA ILE A 129 -13.40 -17.13 -18.92
C ILE A 129 -12.13 -17.42 -19.74
N THR A 130 -11.03 -17.49 -19.00
CA THR A 130 -9.69 -17.86 -19.45
C THR A 130 -9.62 -19.20 -20.23
N VAL A 131 -10.32 -20.24 -19.76
CA VAL A 131 -10.25 -21.58 -20.38
C VAL A 131 -11.06 -21.66 -21.67
N THR A 132 -12.15 -20.89 -21.77
CA THR A 132 -13.06 -20.97 -22.92
C THR A 132 -12.51 -20.32 -24.20
N GLU A 133 -11.54 -19.41 -24.11
CA GLU A 133 -10.96 -18.74 -25.28
C GLU A 133 -9.81 -19.53 -25.92
N ASN A 134 -9.19 -20.45 -25.18
CA ASN A 134 -8.07 -21.27 -25.64
C ASN A 134 -8.49 -22.69 -26.08
N GLY A 135 -9.80 -22.96 -26.18
CA GLY A 135 -10.35 -24.31 -26.41
C GLY A 135 -10.39 -24.80 -27.86
N ASN A 136 -9.70 -24.14 -28.80
CA ASN A 136 -9.40 -24.70 -30.11
C ASN A 136 -7.87 -24.73 -30.25
N ASP A 137 -7.30 -25.92 -30.13
CA ASP A 137 -6.03 -26.39 -30.72
C ASP A 137 -5.31 -27.32 -29.71
N ASP A 138 -5.47 -28.60 -30.02
CA ASP A 138 -4.70 -29.81 -29.70
C ASP A 138 -3.69 -29.81 -28.53
N GLU A 139 -3.87 -30.83 -27.70
CA GLU A 139 -3.09 -31.33 -26.58
C GLU A 139 -1.58 -31.12 -26.66
N GLU A 140 -1.00 -30.42 -25.68
CA GLU A 140 0.29 -30.85 -25.11
C GLU A 140 0.42 -30.46 -23.63
N GLU A 141 0.79 -31.46 -22.86
CA GLU A 141 0.91 -31.52 -21.41
C GLU A 141 2.18 -30.77 -20.97
N GLU A 142 2.09 -29.63 -20.28
CA GLU A 142 3.28 -29.00 -19.68
C GLU A 142 3.14 -28.68 -18.19
N GLN A 143 4.12 -29.21 -17.47
CA GLN A 143 4.34 -29.20 -16.04
C GLN A 143 4.42 -27.80 -15.41
N GLN A 144 4.03 -27.77 -14.13
CA GLN A 144 4.18 -26.67 -13.17
C GLN A 144 5.51 -25.92 -13.29
N ARG A 145 5.51 -24.78 -13.99
CA ARG A 145 6.60 -23.81 -13.96
C ARG A 145 6.39 -22.81 -12.81
N PRO A 146 7.39 -22.55 -11.96
CA PRO A 146 7.32 -21.55 -10.90
C PRO A 146 7.06 -20.14 -11.44
N TRP A 147 6.17 -19.42 -10.75
CA TRP A 147 5.80 -18.04 -11.01
C TRP A 147 6.98 -17.10 -10.78
N TYR A 148 7.72 -16.72 -11.83
CA TYR A 148 8.31 -15.40 -12.07
C TYR A 148 9.03 -15.45 -13.43
N CYS A 149 9.09 -14.30 -14.12
CA CYS A 149 9.56 -14.05 -15.49
C CYS A 149 8.42 -14.04 -16.53
N CYS A 150 8.26 -12.87 -17.14
CA CYS A 150 7.23 -12.52 -18.10
C CYS A 150 7.98 -11.92 -19.30
N ASP A 151 8.40 -12.74 -20.25
CA ASP A 151 8.96 -12.24 -21.51
C ASP A 151 8.22 -12.74 -22.75
N ASP A 152 7.09 -13.45 -22.59
CA ASP A 152 6.26 -13.88 -23.73
C ASP A 152 4.82 -13.41 -23.61
N GLU A 153 4.41 -12.64 -24.60
CA GLU A 153 3.16 -11.90 -24.81
C GLU A 153 1.89 -12.78 -24.94
N LYS A 154 1.95 -14.07 -24.61
CA LYS A 154 0.96 -15.06 -25.04
C LYS A 154 0.00 -15.61 -23.98
N ASP A 155 0.08 -15.16 -22.73
CA ASP A 155 -0.86 -15.63 -21.70
C ASP A 155 -1.81 -14.52 -21.23
N ILE A 156 -2.87 -14.33 -22.02
CA ILE A 156 -4.02 -13.44 -21.70
C ILE A 156 -4.58 -13.75 -20.30
N ASN A 157 -4.47 -15.00 -19.85
CA ASN A 157 -5.02 -15.46 -18.58
C ASN A 157 -4.17 -15.04 -17.40
N LYS A 158 -2.85 -15.20 -17.52
CA LYS A 158 -1.88 -14.60 -16.60
C LYS A 158 -2.07 -13.10 -16.53
N THR A 159 -2.44 -12.47 -17.64
CA THR A 159 -2.68 -11.02 -17.72
C THR A 159 -3.94 -10.59 -16.96
N ASN A 160 -5.06 -11.31 -17.07
CA ASN A 160 -6.30 -10.94 -16.37
C ASN A 160 -6.22 -11.17 -14.85
N MET A 161 -5.63 -12.29 -14.42
CA MET A 161 -5.40 -12.54 -13.00
C MET A 161 -4.38 -11.55 -12.43
N ALA A 162 -3.27 -11.29 -13.12
CA ALA A 162 -2.29 -10.29 -12.69
C ALA A 162 -2.90 -8.90 -12.58
N LYS A 163 -3.74 -8.49 -13.56
CA LYS A 163 -4.53 -7.25 -13.47
C LYS A 163 -5.33 -7.22 -12.17
N LEU A 164 -6.11 -8.26 -11.89
CA LEU A 164 -6.93 -8.33 -10.68
C LEU A 164 -6.09 -8.22 -9.39
N LEU A 165 -4.95 -8.90 -9.33
CA LEU A 165 -4.13 -9.03 -8.13
C LEU A 165 -3.16 -7.86 -7.90
N GLU A 166 -2.80 -7.12 -8.95
CA GLU A 166 -1.76 -6.09 -8.91
C GLU A 166 -2.25 -4.69 -9.34
N THR A 167 -3.54 -4.49 -9.59
CA THR A 167 -4.09 -3.14 -9.91
C THR A 167 -3.74 -2.13 -8.82
N ARG A 168 -3.27 -0.94 -9.22
CA ARG A 168 -2.90 0.17 -8.34
C ARG A 168 -3.94 1.29 -8.39
N GLU A 169 -4.93 1.24 -7.50
CA GLU A 169 -6.10 2.15 -7.55
C GLU A 169 -5.91 3.45 -6.76
N THR A 170 -5.06 3.41 -5.73
CA THR A 170 -4.81 4.55 -4.83
C THR A 170 -3.63 5.39 -5.30
N SER A 171 -3.52 6.65 -4.85
CA SER A 171 -2.32 7.48 -5.14
C SER A 171 -1.07 6.91 -4.50
N MET A 172 -1.23 6.12 -3.44
CA MET A 172 -0.14 5.37 -2.81
C MET A 172 0.25 4.10 -3.59
N ARG A 173 -0.44 3.80 -4.70
CA ARG A 173 -0.22 2.63 -5.57
C ARG A 173 -0.20 1.31 -4.81
N LEU A 174 -1.20 1.10 -3.96
CA LEU A 174 -1.30 -0.13 -3.21
C LEU A 174 -1.93 -1.22 -4.09
N SER A 175 -1.25 -2.36 -4.26
CA SER A 175 -1.91 -3.56 -4.79
C SER A 175 -2.97 -4.04 -3.79
N PRO A 176 -3.96 -4.87 -4.20
CA PRO A 176 -4.92 -5.49 -3.30
C PRO A 176 -4.30 -6.10 -2.02
N LEU A 177 -3.18 -6.81 -2.15
CA LEU A 177 -2.47 -7.39 -1.00
C LEU A 177 -1.88 -6.29 -0.11
N LEU A 178 -1.26 -5.27 -0.69
CA LEU A 178 -0.69 -4.17 0.09
C LEU A 178 -1.80 -3.37 0.78
N MET A 179 -2.90 -3.13 0.08
CA MET A 179 -4.06 -2.37 0.53
C MET A 179 -4.71 -3.02 1.75
N ILE A 180 -4.97 -4.33 1.77
CA ILE A 180 -5.58 -4.96 2.96
C ILE A 180 -4.67 -4.89 4.19
N VAL A 181 -3.35 -5.03 4.02
CA VAL A 181 -2.41 -4.93 5.14
C VAL A 181 -2.26 -3.48 5.62
N SER A 182 -2.38 -2.51 4.69
CA SER A 182 -2.41 -1.08 4.99
C SER A 182 -3.69 -0.63 5.69
N ALA A 183 -4.83 -1.12 5.20
CA ALA A 183 -6.16 -0.78 5.66
C ALA A 183 -6.33 -1.15 7.14
N GLY A 184 -5.82 -2.32 7.56
CA GLY A 184 -5.82 -2.72 8.96
C GLY A 184 -5.07 -1.76 9.91
N LYS A 185 -4.24 -0.84 9.38
CA LYS A 185 -3.57 0.20 10.18
C LYS A 185 -4.36 1.51 10.23
N ASN A 186 -4.91 1.94 9.09
CA ASN A 186 -5.40 3.32 8.91
C ASN A 186 -6.93 3.44 8.86
N ILE A 187 -7.64 2.33 8.65
CA ILE A 187 -9.09 2.31 8.69
C ILE A 187 -9.48 1.87 10.08
N ASP A 188 -10.23 2.71 10.78
CA ASP A 188 -10.81 2.30 12.06
C ASP A 188 -11.86 1.21 11.80
N VAL A 189 -11.43 -0.03 12.01
CA VAL A 189 -12.27 -1.22 11.92
C VAL A 189 -12.87 -1.60 13.27
N SER A 190 -12.86 -0.69 14.26
CA SER A 190 -13.47 -0.91 15.59
C SER A 190 -14.94 -1.37 15.50
N HIS A 191 -15.64 -1.02 14.43
CA HIS A 191 -17.01 -1.46 14.14
C HIS A 191 -17.12 -2.74 13.28
N SER A 192 -16.00 -3.35 12.88
CA SER A 192 -15.97 -4.60 12.12
C SER A 192 -14.89 -5.57 12.65
N PRO A 193 -15.11 -6.18 13.84
CA PRO A 193 -14.18 -7.13 14.45
C PRO A 193 -14.00 -8.44 13.67
N PHE A 194 -14.56 -8.54 12.47
CA PHE A 194 -14.65 -9.78 11.67
C PHE A 194 -13.99 -9.69 10.29
N LEU A 195 -13.18 -8.66 10.02
CA LEU A 195 -12.51 -8.58 8.73
C LEU A 195 -11.47 -9.68 8.63
N ASN A 196 -11.76 -10.66 7.77
CA ASN A 196 -10.93 -11.83 7.57
C ASN A 196 -9.69 -11.54 6.70
N HIS A 197 -9.02 -10.40 6.94
CA HIS A 197 -7.88 -9.92 6.15
C HIS A 197 -6.73 -10.93 6.11
N LYS A 198 -6.54 -11.70 7.18
CA LYS A 198 -5.54 -12.78 7.21
C LYS A 198 -5.85 -13.86 6.19
N GLU A 199 -7.09 -14.33 6.11
CA GLU A 199 -7.47 -15.35 5.11
C GLU A 199 -7.57 -14.77 3.71
N VAL A 200 -7.97 -13.49 3.56
CA VAL A 200 -7.87 -12.80 2.27
C VAL A 200 -6.42 -12.70 1.80
N ALA A 201 -5.48 -12.30 2.66
CA ALA A 201 -4.06 -12.24 2.31
C ALA A 201 -3.51 -13.61 1.89
N LYS A 202 -3.85 -14.67 2.65
CA LYS A 202 -3.49 -16.05 2.27
C LYS A 202 -4.08 -16.44 0.92
N LEU A 203 -5.34 -16.09 0.65
CA LEU A 203 -6.00 -16.38 -0.61
C LEU A 203 -5.31 -15.64 -1.77
N LEU A 204 -5.06 -14.33 -1.64
CA LEU A 204 -4.35 -13.54 -2.65
C LEU A 204 -2.96 -14.11 -2.95
N LEU A 205 -2.18 -14.46 -1.92
CA LEU A 205 -0.86 -15.07 -2.07
C LEU A 205 -0.93 -16.43 -2.78
N LYS A 206 -1.89 -17.29 -2.41
CA LYS A 206 -2.12 -18.57 -3.08
C LYS A 206 -2.51 -18.41 -4.55
N SER A 207 -3.19 -17.31 -4.87
CA SER A 207 -3.62 -16.97 -6.23
C SER A 207 -2.52 -16.27 -7.06
N GLY A 208 -1.33 -16.05 -6.49
CA GLY A 208 -0.18 -15.50 -7.21
C GLY A 208 0.07 -14.00 -7.00
N ALA A 209 -0.59 -13.36 -6.01
CA ALA A 209 -0.31 -11.97 -5.67
C ALA A 209 1.16 -11.81 -5.22
N ASN A 210 1.80 -10.73 -5.64
CA ASN A 210 3.21 -10.47 -5.41
C ASN A 210 3.47 -9.91 -4.00
N PRO A 211 4.09 -10.67 -3.07
CA PRO A 211 4.43 -10.15 -1.74
C PRO A 211 5.56 -9.11 -1.77
N ARG A 212 6.28 -9.00 -2.90
CA ARG A 212 7.37 -8.05 -3.11
C ARG A 212 6.94 -6.80 -3.87
N ALA A 213 5.66 -6.69 -4.25
CA ALA A 213 5.10 -5.47 -4.82
C ALA A 213 5.34 -4.29 -3.87
N LYS A 214 5.75 -3.16 -4.44
CA LYS A 214 6.10 -1.95 -3.70
C LYS A 214 5.04 -0.86 -3.87
N ASP A 215 4.91 0.01 -2.87
CA ASP A 215 4.20 1.28 -2.99
C ASP A 215 5.07 2.35 -3.70
N VAL A 216 4.51 3.56 -3.81
CA VAL A 216 5.22 4.77 -4.30
C VAL A 216 6.48 5.13 -3.51
N LEU A 217 6.69 4.56 -2.32
CA LEU A 217 7.86 4.82 -1.46
C LEU A 217 8.83 3.63 -1.42
N GLY A 218 8.62 2.62 -2.26
CA GLY A 218 9.45 1.43 -2.33
C GLY A 218 9.23 0.41 -1.21
N LYS A 219 8.13 0.51 -0.44
CA LYS A 219 7.81 -0.40 0.66
C LYS A 219 6.96 -1.57 0.19
N THR A 220 7.37 -2.77 0.59
CA THR A 220 6.59 -4.00 0.38
C THR A 220 5.59 -4.23 1.50
N VAL A 221 4.83 -5.33 1.45
CA VAL A 221 3.84 -5.69 2.49
C VAL A 221 4.45 -5.96 3.87
N ALA A 222 5.71 -6.39 3.94
CA ALA A 222 6.34 -6.76 5.21
C ALA A 222 6.48 -5.58 6.20
N PRO A 223 6.98 -4.39 5.79
CA PRO A 223 6.96 -3.18 6.61
C PRO A 223 5.58 -2.81 7.20
N TYR A 224 4.49 -3.12 6.49
CA TYR A 224 3.13 -2.83 6.95
C TYR A 224 2.69 -3.80 8.05
N GLY A 225 2.93 -5.10 7.83
CA GLY A 225 2.56 -6.15 8.79
C GLY A 225 3.38 -6.13 10.09
N ALA A 226 4.65 -5.75 10.02
CA ALA A 226 5.57 -5.78 11.18
C ALA A 226 5.12 -4.86 12.33
N ARG A 227 4.39 -3.77 12.05
CA ARG A 227 3.86 -2.87 13.10
C ARG A 227 2.60 -3.40 13.77
N ALA A 228 1.77 -4.19 13.08
CA ALA A 228 0.55 -4.76 13.66
C ALA A 228 0.84 -5.79 14.76
N LEU A 229 1.97 -6.51 14.65
CA LEU A 229 2.39 -7.54 15.60
C LEU A 229 2.89 -7.01 16.96
N ARG A 230 3.04 -5.69 17.14
CA ARG A 230 3.48 -5.09 18.42
C ARG A 230 2.34 -4.81 19.41
N ARG A 231 1.08 -5.05 19.01
CA ARG A 231 -0.11 -4.69 19.79
C ARG A 231 -0.92 -5.89 20.31
N ASN A 232 -0.44 -7.12 20.11
CA ASN A 232 -0.97 -8.35 20.70
C ASN A 232 0.02 -8.90 21.72
#